data_AF-A0A3C0USN6-F1
#
_entry.id   AF-A0A3C0USN6-F1
#
_cell.length_a   1.000
_cell.length_b   1.000
_cell.length_c   1.000
_cell.angle_alpha   90.00
_cell.angle_beta   90.00
_cell.angle_gamma   90.00
#
_symmetry.space_group_name_H-M   'P 1'
#
loop_
_entity.id
_entity.type
_entity.pdbx_description
1 polymer ?
#
loop_
_entity_poly.entity_id
_entity_poly.type
_entity_poly.pdbx_seq_one_letter_code
_entity_poly.pdbx_strand_id
1 'polypeptide(L)'
;MNIVPFLSDTQYRQLPRIANSDLSEFRDHLFGLKSFKPEKAFAFGSTLHELILEPKKQTVIPEDMDADLLNILKEKVLENRFCSWLRQFARKESVCLFTNPATGLPCKSKLDLVYKKSLVVDLKTTSQRTYAAFVKSCHTYDYDRQAAYYLDGVGGKRFVFVGIQKIHPYDLFIYEPSREFIAEGRNKYECLLEAWQEVGFTPSSWQRTESKQPFLQAA
;
A
#
# COMPACT_ATOMS: atom_id res chain seq x y z
N MET A 1 -0.21 -6.20 -20.02
CA MET A 1 -0.18 -5.56 -18.68
C MET A 1 0.70 -4.32 -18.76
N ASN A 2 0.14 -3.14 -18.50
CA ASN A 2 0.81 -1.86 -18.75
C ASN A 2 1.14 -1.20 -17.41
N ILE A 3 2.43 -1.14 -17.07
CA ILE A 3 2.91 -0.21 -16.04
C ILE A 3 2.88 1.17 -16.71
N VAL A 4 2.01 2.05 -16.20
CA VAL A 4 1.71 3.36 -16.80
C VAL A 4 2.70 4.44 -16.34
N PRO A 5 2.83 5.56 -17.08
CA PRO A 5 3.67 6.71 -16.68
C PRO A 5 3.33 7.22 -15.27
N PHE A 6 4.24 8.06 -14.74
CA PHE A 6 4.11 8.67 -13.42
C PHE A 6 2.78 9.42 -13.29
N LEU A 7 1.91 8.96 -12.40
CA LEU A 7 0.68 9.64 -12.00
C LEU A 7 0.92 10.28 -10.63
N SER A 8 0.41 11.50 -10.44
CA SER A 8 0.31 12.06 -9.09
C SER A 8 -0.59 11.20 -8.20
N ASP A 9 -0.46 11.30 -6.87
CA ASP A 9 -1.34 10.56 -5.94
C ASP A 9 -2.82 10.88 -6.20
N THR A 10 -3.15 12.14 -6.49
CA THR A 10 -4.52 12.55 -6.82
C THR A 10 -4.99 11.92 -8.12
N GLN A 11 -4.19 12.01 -9.19
CA GLN A 11 -4.53 11.39 -10.48
C GLN A 11 -4.75 9.88 -10.32
N TYR A 12 -3.86 9.19 -9.59
CA TYR A 12 -4.02 7.77 -9.30
C TYR A 12 -5.34 7.47 -8.57
N ARG A 13 -5.67 8.24 -7.53
CA ARG A 13 -6.91 8.04 -6.73
C ARG A 13 -8.18 8.26 -7.55
N GLN A 14 -8.19 9.27 -8.41
CA GLN A 14 -9.33 9.62 -9.26
C GLN A 14 -9.55 8.67 -10.45
N LEU A 15 -8.57 7.83 -10.82
CA LEU A 15 -8.78 6.85 -11.89
C LEU A 15 -10.01 5.98 -11.58
N PRO A 16 -11.00 5.86 -12.50
CA PRO A 16 -12.21 5.07 -12.31
C PRO A 16 -11.92 3.58 -12.46
N ARG A 17 -11.12 3.05 -11.53
CA ARG A 17 -10.66 1.67 -11.43
C ARG A 17 -10.58 1.31 -9.97
N ILE A 18 -10.98 0.10 -9.64
CA ILE A 18 -11.10 -0.37 -8.27
C ILE A 18 -9.70 -0.62 -7.69
N ALA A 19 -9.40 -0.07 -6.52
CA ALA A 19 -8.19 -0.40 -5.75
C ALA A 19 -8.54 -1.34 -4.57
N ASN A 20 -7.53 -2.03 -4.01
CA ASN A 20 -7.74 -2.85 -2.80
C ASN A 20 -8.30 -2.04 -1.60
N SER A 21 -7.94 -0.75 -1.49
CA SER A 21 -8.53 0.13 -0.48
C SER A 21 -10.00 0.41 -0.72
N ASP A 22 -10.41 0.52 -1.99
CA ASP A 22 -11.81 0.74 -2.37
C ASP A 22 -12.66 -0.49 -1.99
N LEU A 23 -12.10 -1.70 -2.14
CA LEU A 23 -12.73 -2.94 -1.65
C LEU A 23 -12.84 -3.00 -0.12
N SER A 24 -11.97 -2.29 0.61
CA SER A 24 -12.09 -2.19 2.07
C SER A 24 -13.29 -1.32 2.45
N GLU A 25 -13.42 -0.16 1.79
CA GLU A 25 -14.54 0.75 1.98
C GLU A 25 -15.87 0.09 1.57
N PHE A 26 -15.88 -0.60 0.43
CA PHE A 26 -17.05 -1.33 -0.05
C PHE A 26 -17.47 -2.47 0.89
N ARG A 27 -16.51 -3.26 1.40
CA ARG A 27 -16.80 -4.26 2.43
C ARG A 27 -17.47 -3.61 3.64
N ASP A 28 -16.93 -2.51 4.15
CA ASP A 28 -17.50 -1.85 5.31
C ASP A 28 -18.93 -1.37 5.01
N HIS A 29 -19.18 -0.83 3.82
CA HIS A 29 -20.52 -0.47 3.35
C HIS A 29 -21.48 -1.67 3.32
N LEU A 30 -21.08 -2.79 2.71
CA LEU A 30 -21.91 -4.00 2.60
C LEU A 30 -22.35 -4.55 3.95
N PHE A 31 -21.47 -4.51 4.95
CA PHE A 31 -21.75 -5.06 6.28
C PHE A 31 -22.26 -4.00 7.27
N GLY A 32 -22.56 -2.78 6.83
CA GLY A 32 -23.01 -1.68 7.70
C GLY A 32 -21.96 -1.29 8.75
N LEU A 33 -20.69 -1.55 8.48
CA LEU A 33 -19.57 -1.21 9.37
C LEU A 33 -19.19 0.24 9.17
N LYS A 34 -18.81 0.89 10.27
CA LYS A 34 -18.24 2.23 10.20
C LYS A 34 -16.80 2.14 9.72
N SER A 35 -16.53 2.64 8.51
CA SER A 35 -15.16 2.75 8.03
C SER A 35 -14.35 3.65 8.96
N PHE A 36 -13.23 3.14 9.47
CA PHE A 36 -12.32 3.87 10.33
C PHE A 36 -10.92 3.85 9.74
N LYS A 37 -10.40 5.04 9.44
CA LYS A 37 -9.03 5.21 8.96
C LYS A 37 -8.23 6.04 9.97
N PRO A 38 -7.23 5.45 10.66
CA PRO A 38 -6.39 6.20 11.59
C PRO A 38 -5.46 7.16 10.84
N GLU A 39 -5.94 8.37 10.54
CA GLU A 39 -5.28 9.34 9.65
C GLU A 39 -3.83 9.61 10.02
N LYS A 40 -3.52 9.82 11.30
CA LYS A 40 -2.14 10.06 11.78
C LYS A 40 -1.20 8.89 11.48
N ALA A 41 -1.67 7.65 11.66
CA ALA A 41 -0.85 6.47 11.38
C ALA A 41 -0.61 6.30 9.86
N PHE A 42 -1.62 6.59 9.05
CA PHE A 42 -1.51 6.58 7.59
C PHE A 42 -0.57 7.69 7.09
N ALA A 43 -0.69 8.91 7.62
CA ALA A 43 0.18 10.03 7.27
C ALA A 43 1.64 9.70 7.57
N PHE A 44 1.93 9.20 8.79
CA PHE A 44 3.27 8.76 9.17
C PHE A 44 3.83 7.70 8.22
N GLY A 45 3.04 6.67 7.91
CA GLY A 45 3.43 5.63 6.96
C GLY A 45 3.73 6.19 5.58
N SER A 46 2.84 7.02 5.03
CA SER A 46 3.02 7.63 3.71
C SER A 46 4.26 8.52 3.63
N THR A 47 4.52 9.35 4.64
CA THR A 47 5.74 10.18 4.68
C THR A 47 6.99 9.31 4.73
N LEU A 48 7.01 8.26 5.55
CA LEU A 48 8.16 7.34 5.60
C LEU A 48 8.39 6.61 4.27
N HIS A 49 7.32 6.15 3.61
CA HIS A 49 7.42 5.49 2.29
C HIS A 49 8.03 6.44 1.26
N GLU A 50 7.57 7.69 1.21
CA GLU A 50 8.10 8.69 0.28
C GLU A 50 9.61 8.93 0.50
N LEU A 51 10.04 9.09 1.76
CA LEU A 51 11.46 9.25 2.11
C LEU A 51 12.32 8.05 1.67
N ILE A 52 11.77 6.83 1.73
CA ILE A 52 12.50 5.60 1.40
C ILE A 52 12.52 5.35 -0.11
N LEU A 53 11.37 5.51 -0.78
CA LEU A 53 11.13 5.07 -2.15
C LEU A 53 11.36 6.19 -3.17
N GLU A 54 11.15 7.45 -2.80
CA GLU A 54 11.27 8.62 -3.67
C GLU A 54 12.30 9.64 -3.13
N PRO A 55 13.56 9.26 -2.83
CA PRO A 55 14.51 10.14 -2.13
C PRO A 55 14.95 11.39 -2.91
N LYS A 56 14.59 11.49 -4.20
CA LYS A 56 14.82 12.68 -5.03
C LYS A 56 13.68 13.71 -4.93
N LYS A 57 12.53 13.30 -4.41
CA LYS A 57 11.39 14.17 -4.15
C LYS A 57 11.65 14.94 -2.86
N GLN A 58 11.33 16.23 -2.85
CA GLN A 58 11.41 17.02 -1.63
C GLN A 58 10.20 16.69 -0.75
N THR A 59 10.35 15.70 0.12
CA THR A 59 9.30 15.30 1.05
C THR A 59 9.16 16.33 2.15
N VAL A 60 7.95 16.87 2.29
CA VAL A 60 7.59 17.75 3.41
C VAL A 60 7.14 16.87 4.58
N ILE A 61 7.83 16.98 5.70
CA ILE A 61 7.44 16.32 6.95
C ILE A 61 6.49 17.28 7.69
N PRO A 62 5.25 16.86 8.02
CA PRO A 62 4.34 17.67 8.82
C PRO A 62 4.96 18.05 10.17
N GLU A 63 4.72 19.28 10.65
CA GLU A 63 5.29 19.78 11.91
C GLU A 63 4.87 18.95 13.14
N ASP A 64 3.70 18.32 13.09
CA ASP A 64 3.17 17.47 14.16
C ASP A 64 3.71 16.03 14.12
N MET A 65 4.65 15.74 13.21
CA MET A 65 5.25 14.42 13.01
C MET A 65 6.68 14.36 13.55
N ASP A 66 7.00 13.26 14.21
CA ASP A 66 8.35 13.02 14.75
C ASP A 66 9.37 12.75 13.62
N ALA A 67 10.08 13.81 13.23
CA ALA A 67 11.09 13.77 12.18
C ALA A 67 12.32 12.94 12.55
N ASP A 68 12.69 12.90 13.84
CA ASP A 68 13.82 12.10 14.31
C ASP A 68 13.51 10.61 14.21
N LEU A 69 12.31 10.22 14.65
CA LEU A 69 11.84 8.85 14.47
C LEU A 69 11.78 8.47 12.99
N LEU A 70 11.23 9.31 12.11
CA LEU A 70 11.24 9.04 10.66
C LEU A 70 12.65 8.79 10.12
N ASN A 71 13.62 9.61 10.51
CA ASN A 71 15.00 9.45 10.09
C ASN A 71 15.60 8.14 10.61
N ILE A 72 15.40 7.81 11.90
CA ILE A 72 15.85 6.54 12.48
C ILE A 72 15.29 5.35 11.70
N LEU A 73 13.97 5.33 11.47
CA LEU A 73 13.31 4.23 10.76
C LEU A 73 13.78 4.13 9.30
N LYS A 74 13.95 5.28 8.63
CA LYS A 74 14.51 5.35 7.27
C LYS A 74 15.90 4.73 7.24
N GLU A 75 16.83 5.16 8.10
CA GLU A 75 18.19 4.61 8.13
C GLU A 75 18.19 3.09 8.39
N LYS A 76 17.35 2.59 9.29
CA LYS A 76 17.19 1.13 9.49
C LYS A 76 16.83 0.37 8.21
N VAL A 77 15.95 0.94 7.39
CA VAL A 77 15.60 0.36 6.08
C VAL A 77 16.74 0.47 5.08
N LEU A 78 17.51 1.56 5.11
CA LEU A 78 18.66 1.77 4.20
C LEU A 78 19.84 0.84 4.53
N GLU A 79 20.10 0.58 5.81
CA GLU A 79 21.16 -0.29 6.30
C GLU A 79 20.86 -1.78 6.05
N ASN A 80 19.58 -2.17 6.00
CA ASN A 80 19.20 -3.54 5.76
C ASN A 80 19.55 -4.00 4.33
N ARG A 81 20.36 -5.06 4.21
CA ARG A 81 20.87 -5.55 2.92
C ARG A 81 19.76 -5.92 1.92
N PHE A 82 18.68 -6.55 2.39
CA PHE A 82 17.56 -6.94 1.53
C PHE A 82 16.79 -5.72 1.00
N CYS A 83 16.45 -4.78 1.90
CA CYS A 83 15.76 -3.55 1.53
C CYS A 83 16.61 -2.65 0.63
N SER A 84 17.90 -2.53 0.91
CA SER A 84 18.86 -1.76 0.11
C SER A 84 18.99 -2.33 -1.31
N TRP A 85 19.13 -3.65 -1.43
CA TRP A 85 19.15 -4.33 -2.72
C TRP A 85 17.85 -4.10 -3.50
N LEU A 86 16.68 -4.27 -2.86
CA LEU A 86 15.40 -4.01 -3.53
C LEU A 86 15.28 -2.56 -3.99
N ARG A 87 15.68 -1.58 -3.18
CA ARG A 87 15.68 -0.17 -3.60
C ARG A 87 16.59 0.09 -4.79
N GLN A 88 17.66 -0.66 -4.96
CA GLN A 88 18.56 -0.46 -6.10
C GLN A 88 17.99 -1.06 -7.38
N PHE A 89 17.37 -2.24 -7.31
CA PHE A 89 17.04 -3.03 -8.50
C PHE A 89 15.54 -3.17 -8.82
N ALA A 90 14.66 -2.90 -7.85
CA ALA A 90 13.21 -2.94 -8.06
C ALA A 90 12.70 -1.61 -8.61
N ARG A 91 11.61 -1.67 -9.37
CA ARG A 91 10.81 -0.49 -9.71
C ARG A 91 10.06 -0.06 -8.46
N LYS A 92 9.97 1.25 -8.24
CA LYS A 92 9.32 1.84 -7.07
C LYS A 92 8.00 2.49 -7.47
N GLU A 93 7.06 2.61 -6.54
CA GLU A 93 5.81 3.37 -6.69
C GLU A 93 5.08 3.06 -8.01
N SER A 94 5.09 1.79 -8.41
CA SER A 94 4.66 1.36 -9.74
C SER A 94 3.15 1.21 -9.79
N VAL A 95 2.51 1.97 -10.67
CA VAL A 95 1.08 1.83 -10.94
C VAL A 95 0.85 0.66 -11.89
N CYS A 96 0.03 -0.29 -11.44
CA CYS A 96 -0.43 -1.43 -12.19
C CYS A 96 -1.91 -1.26 -12.49
N LEU A 97 -2.26 -1.26 -13.78
CA LEU A 97 -3.66 -1.30 -14.24
C LEU A 97 -3.94 -2.67 -14.83
N PHE A 98 -5.05 -3.27 -14.42
CA PHE A 98 -5.47 -4.58 -14.89
C PHE A 98 -6.99 -4.67 -14.98
N THR A 99 -7.47 -5.75 -15.58
CA THR A 99 -8.89 -6.10 -15.62
C THR A 99 -9.02 -7.43 -14.91
N ASN A 100 -9.92 -7.52 -13.93
CA ASN A 100 -10.18 -8.78 -13.26
C ASN A 100 -10.82 -9.74 -14.28
N PRO A 101 -10.27 -10.96 -14.48
CA PRO A 101 -10.74 -11.85 -15.53
C PRO A 101 -12.10 -12.47 -15.26
N ALA A 102 -12.50 -12.63 -13.99
CA ALA A 102 -13.78 -13.24 -13.62
C ALA A 102 -14.96 -12.28 -13.83
N THR A 103 -14.79 -11.03 -13.40
CA THR A 103 -15.86 -10.01 -13.39
C THR A 103 -15.78 -9.02 -14.55
N GLY A 104 -14.62 -8.92 -15.22
CA GLY A 104 -14.35 -7.89 -16.23
C GLY A 104 -14.15 -6.47 -15.66
N LEU A 105 -14.14 -6.32 -14.34
CA LEU A 105 -14.03 -5.01 -13.69
C LEU A 105 -12.62 -4.41 -13.83
N PRO A 106 -12.50 -3.11 -14.13
CA PRO A 106 -11.21 -2.45 -14.25
C PRO A 106 -10.62 -2.17 -12.86
N CYS A 107 -9.40 -2.65 -12.65
CA CYS A 107 -8.70 -2.63 -11.38
C CYS A 107 -7.39 -1.82 -11.47
N LYS A 108 -6.91 -1.33 -10.32
CA LYS A 108 -5.64 -0.60 -10.17
C LYS A 108 -4.94 -0.94 -8.85
N SER A 109 -3.61 -0.90 -8.87
CA SER A 109 -2.77 -0.94 -7.66
C SER A 109 -1.60 0.02 -7.81
N LYS A 110 -1.13 0.58 -6.68
CA LYS A 110 0.14 1.29 -6.56
C LYS A 110 1.03 0.46 -5.66
N LEU A 111 2.15 0.01 -6.21
CA LEU A 111 3.02 -0.98 -5.61
C LEU A 111 4.29 -0.29 -5.13
N ASP A 112 4.63 -0.46 -3.86
CA ASP A 112 5.84 0.15 -3.27
C ASP A 112 7.10 -0.29 -4.02
N LEU A 113 7.29 -1.60 -4.20
CA LEU A 113 8.46 -2.20 -4.85
C LEU A 113 8.06 -3.40 -5.72
N VAL A 114 8.55 -3.44 -6.96
CA VAL A 114 8.36 -4.57 -7.89
C VAL A 114 9.66 -4.96 -8.57
N TYR A 115 10.14 -6.18 -8.33
CA TYR A 115 11.33 -6.73 -8.97
C TYR A 115 10.95 -7.77 -10.04
N LYS A 116 11.41 -7.53 -11.27
CA LYS A 116 11.20 -8.41 -12.45
C LYS A 116 9.73 -8.84 -12.67
N LYS A 117 8.75 -8.02 -12.27
CA LYS A 117 7.30 -8.32 -12.32
C LYS A 117 6.91 -9.63 -11.60
N SER A 118 7.74 -10.13 -10.69
CA SER A 118 7.56 -11.44 -10.05
C SER A 118 7.52 -11.34 -8.53
N LEU A 119 8.40 -10.51 -7.97
CA LEU A 119 8.44 -10.21 -6.54
C LEU A 119 7.82 -8.83 -6.32
N VAL A 120 6.75 -8.78 -5.52
CA VAL A 120 6.16 -7.56 -4.98
C VAL A 120 6.57 -7.43 -3.52
N VAL A 121 7.02 -6.24 -3.13
CA VAL A 121 7.34 -5.94 -1.74
C VAL A 121 6.55 -4.69 -1.33
N ASP A 122 5.94 -4.76 -0.15
CA ASP A 122 5.10 -3.70 0.42
C ASP A 122 5.63 -3.35 1.81
N LEU A 123 5.90 -2.06 2.04
CA LEU A 123 6.39 -1.55 3.31
C LEU A 123 5.20 -1.29 4.23
N LYS A 124 5.36 -1.59 5.51
CA LYS A 124 4.32 -1.37 6.52
C LYS A 124 4.94 -0.75 7.76
N THR A 125 4.49 0.43 8.20
CA THR A 125 4.84 0.86 9.55
C THR A 125 4.01 0.09 10.58
N THR A 126 4.62 -0.32 11.68
CA THR A 126 3.94 -1.14 12.67
C THR A 126 4.32 -0.77 14.10
N SER A 127 3.34 -0.81 15.01
CA SER A 127 3.58 -0.68 16.45
C SER A 127 3.77 -2.05 17.13
N GLN A 128 3.80 -3.15 16.37
CA GLN A 128 3.96 -4.48 16.93
C GLN A 128 5.36 -4.66 17.51
N ARG A 129 5.45 -5.27 18.70
CA ARG A 129 6.73 -5.45 19.41
C ARG A 129 7.53 -6.66 18.94
N THR A 130 6.89 -7.61 18.26
CA THR A 130 7.52 -8.86 17.82
C THR A 130 7.10 -9.24 16.40
N TYR A 131 7.93 -10.04 15.74
CA TYR A 131 7.64 -10.61 14.43
C TYR A 131 6.31 -11.40 14.41
N ALA A 132 6.09 -12.26 15.40
CA ALA A 132 4.86 -13.05 15.49
C ALA A 132 3.60 -12.18 15.63
N ALA A 133 3.69 -11.09 16.40
CA ALA A 133 2.59 -10.13 16.54
C ALA A 133 2.35 -9.36 15.23
N PHE A 134 3.42 -9.05 14.48
CA PHE A 134 3.30 -8.47 13.14
C PHE A 134 2.60 -9.43 12.16
N VAL A 135 3.03 -10.69 12.07
CA VAL A 135 2.38 -11.71 11.22
C VAL A 135 0.90 -11.85 11.58
N LYS A 136 0.57 -11.93 12.87
CA LYS A 136 -0.84 -11.96 13.33
C LYS A 136 -1.63 -10.73 12.86
N SER A 137 -1.02 -9.55 12.95
CA SER A 137 -1.67 -8.31 12.48
C SER A 137 -1.92 -8.30 10.97
N CYS A 138 -1.11 -9.00 10.17
CA CYS A 138 -1.36 -9.13 8.73
C CYS A 138 -2.69 -9.84 8.44
N HIS A 139 -3.07 -10.84 9.23
CA HIS A 139 -4.40 -11.47 9.13
C HIS A 139 -5.52 -10.52 9.57
N THR A 140 -5.29 -9.75 10.63
CA THR A 140 -6.31 -8.82 11.18
C THR A 140 -6.63 -7.65 10.25
N TYR A 141 -5.65 -7.18 9.49
CA TYR A 141 -5.80 -6.01 8.62
C TYR A 141 -6.02 -6.35 7.13
N ASP A 142 -6.42 -7.59 6.83
CA ASP A 142 -6.65 -8.10 5.48
C ASP A 142 -5.47 -7.87 4.52
N TYR A 143 -4.25 -8.05 5.03
CA TYR A 143 -3.06 -7.96 4.19
C TYR A 143 -2.94 -9.16 3.24
N ASP A 144 -3.60 -10.28 3.55
CA ASP A 144 -3.83 -11.37 2.60
C ASP A 144 -4.51 -10.89 1.32
N ARG A 145 -5.60 -10.13 1.47
CA ARG A 145 -6.33 -9.55 0.35
C ARG A 145 -5.43 -8.63 -0.47
N GLN A 146 -4.66 -7.78 0.19
CA GLN A 146 -3.70 -6.91 -0.48
C GLN A 146 -2.66 -7.70 -1.28
N ALA A 147 -2.04 -8.72 -0.65
CA ALA A 147 -1.01 -9.53 -1.29
C ALA A 147 -1.55 -10.25 -2.53
N ALA A 148 -2.71 -10.89 -2.42
CA ALA A 148 -3.36 -11.57 -3.54
C ALA A 148 -3.68 -10.59 -4.68
N TYR A 149 -4.37 -9.49 -4.37
CA TYR A 149 -4.77 -8.47 -5.34
C TYR A 149 -3.57 -7.90 -6.11
N TYR A 150 -2.46 -7.67 -5.41
CA TYR A 150 -1.25 -7.10 -6.00
C TYR A 150 -0.53 -8.13 -6.87
N LEU A 151 -0.42 -9.38 -6.42
CA LEU A 151 0.19 -10.47 -7.19
C LEU A 151 -0.59 -10.72 -8.49
N ASP A 152 -1.91 -10.83 -8.40
CA ASP A 152 -2.74 -11.13 -9.56
C ASP A 152 -2.74 -9.96 -10.56
N GLY A 153 -2.76 -8.73 -10.04
CA GLY A 153 -2.62 -7.53 -10.87
C GLY A 153 -1.32 -7.54 -11.69
N VAL A 154 -0.19 -7.95 -11.10
CA VAL A 154 1.11 -7.97 -11.79
C VAL A 154 1.47 -9.27 -12.51
N GLY A 155 0.69 -10.34 -12.33
CA GLY A 155 1.11 -11.70 -12.71
C GLY A 155 2.33 -12.19 -11.92
N GLY A 156 2.44 -11.76 -10.66
CA GLY A 156 3.55 -12.02 -9.77
C GLY A 156 3.50 -13.41 -9.14
N LYS A 157 4.58 -13.80 -8.48
CA LYS A 157 4.71 -15.13 -7.83
C LYS A 157 5.00 -15.06 -6.34
N ARG A 158 5.64 -13.98 -5.90
CA ARG A 158 6.13 -13.83 -4.52
C ARG A 158 5.75 -12.47 -3.99
N PHE A 159 5.29 -12.44 -2.75
CA PHE A 159 4.97 -11.23 -2.03
C PHE A 159 5.83 -11.18 -0.76
N VAL A 160 6.28 -10.00 -0.35
CA VAL A 160 6.96 -9.81 0.93
C VAL A 160 6.44 -8.53 1.59
N PHE A 161 6.04 -8.64 2.85
CA PHE A 161 5.84 -7.49 3.70
C PHE A 161 7.13 -7.14 4.42
N VAL A 162 7.45 -5.85 4.49
CA VAL A 162 8.50 -5.34 5.36
C VAL A 162 7.85 -4.47 6.43
N GLY A 163 7.63 -5.05 7.60
CA GLY A 163 7.16 -4.34 8.79
C GLY A 163 8.28 -3.51 9.41
N ILE A 164 8.15 -2.19 9.40
CA ILE A 164 9.06 -1.23 10.01
C ILE A 164 8.53 -0.87 11.40
N GLN A 165 9.19 -1.38 12.43
CA GLN A 165 8.75 -1.21 13.80
C GLN A 165 8.97 0.23 14.29
N LYS A 166 7.90 0.87 14.78
CA LYS A 166 7.92 2.26 15.30
C LYS A 166 8.35 2.36 16.76
N ILE A 167 8.50 1.23 17.45
CA ILE A 167 8.86 1.16 18.85
C ILE A 167 10.26 0.56 18.94
N HIS A 168 11.12 1.10 19.80
CA HIS A 168 12.46 0.55 20.06
C HIS A 168 12.39 -0.99 20.25
N PRO A 169 13.28 -1.78 19.60
CA PRO A 169 14.55 -1.39 18.97
C PRO A 169 14.47 -0.94 17.50
N TYR A 170 13.26 -0.71 16.95
CA TYR A 170 13.05 -0.30 15.56
C TYR A 170 13.45 -1.38 14.53
N ASP A 171 13.14 -2.63 14.85
CA ASP A 171 13.43 -3.77 14.00
C ASP A 171 12.66 -3.76 12.68
N LEU A 172 13.17 -4.54 11.72
CA LEU A 172 12.47 -4.86 10.48
C LEU A 172 11.93 -6.29 10.53
N PHE A 173 10.63 -6.44 10.30
CA PHE A 173 9.94 -7.72 10.20
C PHE A 173 9.71 -8.05 8.72
N ILE A 174 10.59 -8.88 8.15
CA ILE A 174 10.48 -9.34 6.76
C ILE A 174 9.65 -10.61 6.75
N TYR A 175 8.44 -10.52 6.20
CA TYR A 175 7.47 -11.62 6.16
C TYR A 175 7.09 -11.97 4.73
N GLU A 176 7.41 -13.19 4.30
CA GLU A 176 6.89 -13.79 3.08
C GLU A 176 5.68 -14.67 3.43
N PRO A 177 4.45 -14.28 3.06
CA PRO A 177 3.25 -15.04 3.37
C PRO A 177 3.18 -16.38 2.63
N SER A 178 2.49 -17.34 3.23
CA SER A 178 2.26 -18.65 2.61
C SER A 178 1.28 -18.57 1.43
N ARG A 179 1.19 -19.66 0.66
CA ARG A 179 0.25 -19.75 -0.46
C ARG A 179 -1.20 -19.75 0.02
N GLU A 180 -1.46 -20.35 1.17
CA GLU A 180 -2.77 -20.43 1.81
C GLU A 180 -3.24 -19.03 2.22
N PHE A 181 -2.36 -18.23 2.85
CA PHE A 181 -2.63 -16.83 3.16
C PHE A 181 -3.02 -16.05 1.91
N ILE A 182 -2.28 -16.20 0.81
CA ILE A 182 -2.59 -15.53 -0.45
C ILE A 182 -3.90 -16.05 -1.06
N ALA A 183 -4.20 -17.35 -0.98
CA ALA A 183 -5.42 -17.93 -1.51
C ALA A 183 -6.67 -17.44 -0.75
N GLU A 184 -6.60 -17.34 0.58
CA GLU A 184 -7.65 -16.76 1.41
C GLU A 184 -7.93 -15.30 1.00
N GLY A 185 -6.87 -14.51 0.83
CA GLY A 185 -6.97 -13.13 0.34
C GLY A 185 -7.58 -13.01 -1.05
N ARG A 186 -7.28 -13.95 -1.94
CA ARG A 186 -7.85 -13.99 -3.30
C ARG A 186 -9.35 -14.22 -3.26
N ASN A 187 -9.80 -15.22 -2.50
CA ASN A 187 -11.22 -15.49 -2.32
C ASN A 187 -11.95 -14.26 -1.78
N LYS A 188 -11.37 -13.55 -0.79
CA LYS A 188 -11.94 -12.32 -0.24
C LYS A 188 -12.16 -11.24 -1.28
N TYR A 189 -11.16 -10.91 -2.12
CA TYR A 189 -11.33 -9.82 -3.07
C TYR A 189 -12.22 -10.22 -4.26
N GLU A 190 -12.17 -11.47 -4.72
CA GLU A 190 -13.02 -11.93 -5.83
C GLU A 190 -14.50 -11.84 -5.43
N CYS A 191 -14.88 -12.34 -4.24
CA CYS A 191 -16.26 -12.20 -3.75
C CYS A 191 -16.70 -10.73 -3.62
N LEU A 192 -15.79 -9.83 -3.23
CA LEU A 192 -16.10 -8.40 -3.17
C LEU A 192 -16.26 -7.78 -4.57
N LEU A 193 -15.49 -8.22 -5.56
CA LEU A 193 -15.65 -7.76 -6.94
C LEU A 193 -16.94 -8.27 -7.56
N GLU A 194 -17.34 -9.51 -7.29
CA GLU A 194 -18.63 -10.05 -7.72
C GLU A 194 -19.79 -9.23 -7.14
N ALA A 195 -19.80 -9.03 -5.81
CA ALA A 195 -20.82 -8.21 -5.15
C ALA A 195 -20.83 -6.74 -5.62
N TRP A 196 -19.66 -6.21 -6.03
CA TRP A 196 -19.57 -4.85 -6.55
C TRP A 196 -20.43 -4.63 -7.79
N GLN A 197 -20.53 -5.64 -8.67
CA GLN A 197 -21.31 -5.55 -9.91
C GLN A 197 -22.80 -5.36 -9.65
N GLU A 198 -23.30 -5.88 -8.52
CA GLU A 198 -24.72 -5.86 -8.17
C GLU A 198 -25.14 -4.57 -7.46
N VAL A 199 -24.29 -4.06 -6.57
CA VAL A 199 -24.64 -2.97 -5.65
C VAL A 199 -24.38 -1.58 -6.24
N GLY A 200 -23.39 -1.43 -7.13
CA GLY A 200 -23.03 -0.13 -7.71
C GLY A 200 -22.48 0.85 -6.67
N PHE A 201 -21.28 0.60 -6.16
CA PHE A 201 -20.61 1.43 -5.15
C PHE A 201 -19.64 2.44 -5.77
N THR A 202 -19.60 3.68 -5.23
CA THR A 202 -18.61 4.70 -5.60
C THR A 202 -17.69 5.00 -4.42
N PRO A 203 -16.39 4.68 -4.50
CA PRO A 203 -15.44 4.95 -3.44
C PRO A 203 -15.25 6.44 -3.17
N SER A 204 -15.11 6.80 -1.89
CA SER A 204 -14.72 8.14 -1.47
C SER A 204 -13.41 8.61 -2.12
N SER A 205 -12.48 7.68 -2.39
CA SER A 205 -11.16 7.96 -2.94
C SER A 205 -11.21 8.59 -4.34
N TRP A 206 -12.26 8.29 -5.12
CA TRP A 206 -12.41 8.80 -6.49
C TRP A 206 -12.85 10.27 -6.53
N GLN A 207 -13.39 10.79 -5.43
CA GLN A 207 -13.90 12.16 -5.31
C GLN A 207 -12.87 13.15 -4.74
N ARG A 208 -11.66 12.68 -4.43
CA ARG A 208 -10.64 13.50 -3.77
C ARG A 208 -10.13 14.61 -4.71
N THR A 209 -10.19 15.86 -4.28
CA THR A 209 -9.61 17.01 -5.00
C THR A 209 -8.18 17.29 -4.55
N GLU A 210 -7.35 17.91 -5.40
CA GLU A 210 -6.04 18.39 -4.98
C GLU A 210 -6.21 19.46 -3.89
N SER A 211 -5.61 19.23 -2.72
CA SER A 211 -5.42 20.31 -1.74
C SER A 211 -4.51 21.34 -2.39
N LYS A 212 -5.06 22.53 -2.68
CA LYS A 212 -4.27 23.68 -3.16
C LYS A 212 -3.07 23.86 -2.24
N GLN A 213 -1.86 23.64 -2.73
CA GLN A 213 -0.66 24.13 -2.05
C GLN A 213 -0.86 25.64 -1.87
N PRO A 214 -0.69 26.21 -0.66
CA PRO A 214 -0.61 27.65 -0.54
C PRO A 214 0.61 28.07 -1.37
N PHE A 215 0.35 28.78 -2.47
CA PHE A 215 1.37 29.54 -3.16
C PHE A 215 1.97 30.49 -2.12
N LEU A 216 3.18 30.20 -1.66
CA LEU A 216 4.02 31.19 -1.03
C LEU A 216 4.22 32.30 -2.08
N GLN A 217 3.52 33.42 -1.89
CA GLN A 217 3.83 34.65 -2.60
C GLN A 217 5.26 35.01 -2.21
N ALA A 218 6.15 35.05 -3.20
CA ALA A 218 7.48 35.60 -3.05
C ALA A 218 7.35 37.06 -2.60
N ALA A 219 7.99 37.37 -1.48
CA ALA A 219 8.38 38.72 -1.08
C ALA A 219 9.90 38.83 -1.22
#